data_AF-A0A0D0SCN9-F1
#
_entry.id   AF-A0A0D0SCN9-F1
#
_cell.length_a   1.000
_cell.length_b   1.000
_cell.length_c   1.000
_cell.angle_alpha   90.00
_cell.angle_beta   90.00
_cell.angle_gamma   90.00
#
_symmetry.space_group_name_H-M   'P 1'
#
loop_
_entity.id
_entity.type
_entity.pdbx_description
1 polymer ?
#
loop_
_entity_poly.entity_id
_entity_poly.type
_entity_poly.pdbx_seq_one_letter_code
_entity_poly.pdbx_strand_id
1 'polypeptide(L)'
;MITVEQLNELRDQNKDIVGFRQDGGVQGTGKYKRHVLVCAGTGCTSSGSLKIADELEKEIKEKGLAEDVCVIRTGCTDFVH
;
A
#
# COMPACT_ATOMS: atom_id res chain seq x y z
N MET A 1 -3.94 -21.64 -16.13
CA MET A 1 -3.42 -21.72 -14.75
C MET A 1 -1.93 -21.50 -14.86
N ILE A 2 -1.36 -20.52 -14.15
CA ILE A 2 0.10 -20.31 -14.16
C ILE A 2 0.78 -21.39 -13.31
N THR A 3 2.01 -21.78 -13.65
CA THR A 3 2.78 -22.75 -12.85
C THR A 3 3.39 -22.09 -11.61
N VAL A 4 3.86 -22.92 -10.68
CA VAL A 4 4.57 -22.44 -9.49
C VAL A 4 5.87 -21.76 -9.88
N GLU A 5 6.59 -22.23 -10.90
CA GLU A 5 7.79 -21.54 -11.39
C GLU A 5 7.45 -20.14 -11.91
N GLN A 6 6.42 -20.04 -12.77
CA GLN A 6 5.97 -18.75 -13.33
C GLN A 6 5.52 -17.78 -12.24
N LEU A 7 4.87 -18.28 -11.18
CA LEU A 7 4.48 -17.45 -10.04
C LEU A 7 5.70 -16.93 -9.26
N ASN A 8 6.72 -17.75 -9.07
CA ASN A 8 7.95 -17.34 -8.38
C ASN A 8 8.73 -16.30 -9.19
N GLU A 9 8.81 -16.46 -10.51
CA GLU A 9 9.43 -15.46 -11.40
C GLU A 9 8.69 -14.12 -11.30
N LEU A 10 7.35 -14.13 -11.32
CA LEU A 10 6.54 -12.92 -11.13
C LEU A 10 6.76 -12.26 -9.77
N ARG A 11 6.85 -13.06 -8.70
CA ARG A 11 7.16 -12.55 -7.35
C ARG A 11 8.50 -11.84 -7.35
N ASP A 12 9.53 -12.46 -7.90
CA ASP A 12 10.90 -11.94 -7.86
C ASP A 12 11.03 -10.67 -8.72
N GLN A 13 10.37 -10.60 -9.88
CA GLN A 13 10.31 -9.40 -10.72
C GLN A 13 9.64 -8.19 -10.04
N ASN A 14 8.65 -8.43 -9.19
CA ASN A 14 7.86 -7.37 -8.56
C ASN A 14 8.28 -7.08 -7.12
N LYS A 15 9.22 -7.86 -6.57
CA LYS A 15 9.64 -7.78 -5.16
C LYS A 15 10.21 -6.40 -4.81
N ASP A 16 10.96 -5.80 -5.73
CA ASP A 16 11.59 -4.49 -5.53
C ASP A 16 10.59 -3.33 -5.39
N ILE A 17 9.40 -3.46 -6.00
CA ILE A 17 8.33 -2.44 -5.94
C ILE A 17 7.73 -2.36 -4.53
N VAL A 18 7.82 -3.44 -3.74
CA VAL A 18 7.21 -3.52 -2.39
C VAL A 18 8.25 -3.70 -1.27
N GLY A 19 9.52 -3.94 -1.62
CA GLY A 19 10.59 -4.21 -0.66
C GLY A 19 10.83 -3.08 0.36
N PHE A 20 10.49 -1.84 0.01
CA PHE A 20 10.62 -0.69 0.91
C PHE A 20 9.60 -0.68 2.07
N ARG A 21 8.60 -1.57 2.07
CA ARG A 21 7.63 -1.69 3.17
C ARG A 21 8.15 -2.52 4.36
N GLN A 22 9.34 -3.09 4.27
CA GLN A 22 9.98 -3.83 5.37
C GLN A 22 10.74 -2.87 6.30
N ASP A 23 10.78 -3.18 7.60
CA ASP A 23 11.62 -2.46 8.57
C ASP A 23 13.09 -2.45 8.13
N GLY A 24 13.69 -1.27 8.00
CA GLY A 24 15.02 -1.09 7.42
C GLY A 24 15.08 -1.17 5.88
N GLY A 25 13.94 -1.06 5.22
CA GLY A 25 13.75 -1.31 3.79
C GLY A 25 14.70 -0.52 2.87
N VAL A 26 15.26 -1.25 1.90
CA VAL A 26 16.00 -0.72 0.75
C VAL A 26 15.07 0.18 -0.08
N GLN A 27 15.59 1.28 -0.61
CA GLN A 27 14.85 2.15 -1.54
C GLN A 27 14.34 1.29 -2.72
N GLY A 28 13.05 1.00 -2.74
CA GLY A 28 12.41 0.29 -3.84
C GLY A 28 12.27 1.20 -5.05
N THR A 29 12.28 0.63 -6.25
CA THR A 29 12.16 1.36 -7.53
C THR A 29 10.74 1.85 -7.83
N GLY A 30 9.88 1.92 -6.81
CA GLY A 30 8.48 2.30 -6.95
C GLY A 30 8.30 3.76 -7.38
N LYS A 31 7.20 4.04 -8.09
CA LYS A 31 6.83 5.40 -8.51
C LYS A 31 6.75 6.38 -7.33
N TYR A 32 6.29 5.91 -6.18
CA TYR A 32 6.05 6.71 -4.99
C TYR A 32 7.11 6.45 -3.93
N LYS A 33 7.63 7.53 -3.33
CA LYS A 33 8.61 7.47 -2.24
C LYS A 33 8.00 6.94 -0.94
N ARG A 34 6.71 7.19 -0.71
CA ARG A 34 6.01 6.79 0.51
C ARG A 34 4.65 6.22 0.20
N HIS A 35 4.32 5.14 0.89
CA HIS A 35 2.98 4.56 0.88
C HIS A 35 2.33 4.74 2.24
N VAL A 36 1.14 5.31 2.26
CA VAL A 36 0.29 5.41 3.44
C VAL A 36 -0.77 4.31 3.34
N LEU A 37 -0.66 3.30 4.19
CA LEU A 37 -1.60 2.19 4.22
C LEU A 37 -2.74 2.51 5.19
N VAL A 38 -3.96 2.60 4.68
CA VAL A 38 -5.17 2.87 5.50
C VAL A 38 -6.00 1.60 5.59
N CYS A 39 -6.36 1.18 6.79
CA CYS A 39 -7.24 0.03 6.99
C CYS A 39 -8.64 0.32 6.42
N ALA A 40 -9.10 -0.53 5.51
CA ALA A 40 -10.42 -0.50 4.89
C ALA A 40 -11.20 -1.81 5.14
N GLY A 41 -10.85 -2.52 6.22
CA GLY A 41 -11.67 -3.60 6.76
C GLY A 41 -13.04 -3.12 7.26
N THR A 42 -13.94 -4.04 7.55
CA THR A 42 -15.31 -3.73 8.00
C THR A 42 -15.32 -2.93 9.31
N GLY A 43 -14.47 -3.30 10.27
CA GLY A 43 -14.31 -2.57 11.54
C GLY A 43 -13.82 -1.14 11.33
N CYS A 44 -12.70 -0.96 10.63
CA CYS A 44 -12.12 0.35 10.34
C CYS A 44 -13.06 1.24 9.51
N THR A 45 -13.72 0.67 8.50
CA THR A 45 -14.64 1.41 7.63
C THR A 45 -15.85 1.91 8.40
N SER A 46 -16.40 1.08 9.31
CA SER A 46 -17.50 1.47 10.20
C SER A 46 -17.11 2.59 11.17
N SER A 47 -15.83 2.71 11.51
CA SER A 47 -15.25 3.83 12.27
C SER A 47 -14.84 5.04 11.43
N GLY A 48 -15.11 5.02 10.12
CA GLY A 48 -14.88 6.17 9.23
C GLY A 48 -13.49 6.25 8.60
N SER A 49 -12.73 5.15 8.55
CA SER A 49 -11.37 5.15 7.97
C SER A 49 -11.32 5.61 6.50
N LEU A 50 -12.39 5.41 5.73
CA LEU A 50 -12.47 5.87 4.34
C LEU A 50 -12.45 7.40 4.24
N LYS A 51 -13.15 8.10 5.14
CA LYS A 51 -13.13 9.57 5.19
C LYS A 51 -11.73 10.09 5.48
N ILE A 52 -10.97 9.38 6.31
CA ILE A 52 -9.58 9.72 6.61
C ILE A 52 -8.71 9.53 5.36
N ALA A 53 -8.89 8.43 4.62
CA ALA A 53 -8.16 8.22 3.36
C ALA A 53 -8.44 9.32 2.34
N ASP A 54 -9.70 9.75 2.21
CA ASP A 54 -10.11 10.79 1.26
C ASP A 54 -9.50 12.15 1.63
N GLU A 55 -9.54 12.53 2.91
CA GLU A 55 -8.94 13.80 3.36
C GLU A 55 -7.42 13.77 3.24
N LEU A 56 -6.77 12.62 3.51
CA LEU A 56 -5.34 12.45 3.28
C LEU A 56 -4.96 12.65 1.80
N GLU A 57 -5.72 12.07 0.87
CA GLU A 57 -5.49 12.24 -0.57
C GLU A 57 -5.66 13.70 -1.00
N LYS A 58 -6.64 14.40 -0.43
CA LYS A 58 -6.87 15.83 -0.67
C LYS A 58 -5.70 16.68 -0.19
N GLU A 59 -5.30 16.51 1.08
CA GLU A 59 -4.17 17.24 1.68
C GLU A 59 -2.84 16.97 0.96
N ILE A 60 -2.61 15.74 0.50
CA ILE A 60 -1.42 15.37 -0.28
C ILE A 60 -1.39 16.12 -1.61
N LYS A 61 -2.54 16.26 -2.28
CA LYS A 61 -2.66 17.04 -3.52
C LYS A 61 -2.45 18.53 -3.27
N GLU A 62 -3.08 19.08 -2.23
CA GLU A 62 -2.96 20.50 -1.86
C GLU A 62 -1.51 20.88 -1.51
N LYS A 63 -0.74 19.94 -0.96
CA LYS A 63 0.69 20.13 -0.64
C LYS A 63 1.63 19.82 -1.80
N GLY A 64 1.12 19.45 -2.98
CA GLY A 64 1.92 19.11 -4.16
C GLY A 64 2.73 17.81 -4.01
N LEU A 65 2.31 16.91 -3.11
CA LEU A 65 3.01 15.65 -2.80
C LEU A 65 2.44 14.45 -3.57
N ALA A 66 1.52 14.67 -4.50
CA ALA A 66 0.79 13.63 -5.22
C ALA A 66 1.68 12.71 -6.07
N GLU A 67 2.87 13.16 -6.49
CA GLU A 67 3.84 12.33 -7.22
C GLU A 67 4.72 11.48 -6.28
N ASP A 68 4.84 11.88 -5.02
CA ASP A 68 5.74 11.26 -4.04
C ASP A 68 5.03 10.33 -3.05
N VAL A 69 3.74 10.55 -2.79
CA VAL A 69 2.97 9.83 -1.76
C VAL A 69 1.74 9.16 -2.36
N CYS A 70 1.58 7.86 -2.10
CA CYS A 70 0.42 7.08 -2.48
C CYS A 70 -0.37 6.64 -1.25
N VAL A 71 -1.68 6.89 -1.23
CA VAL A 71 -2.60 6.37 -0.21
C VAL A 71 -3.21 5.07 -0.74
N ILE A 72 -3.04 3.99 0.02
CA ILE A 72 -3.53 2.66 -0.34
C ILE A 72 -4.51 2.21 0.73
N ARG A 73 -5.75 1.95 0.32
CA ARG A 73 -6.77 1.33 1.16
C ARG A 73 -6.49 -0.18 1.21
N THR A 74 -6.31 -0.73 2.40
CA THR A 74 -5.90 -2.12 2.65
C THR A 74 -7.04 -2.93 3.23
N GLY A 75 -7.09 -4.23 2.94
CA GLY A 75 -8.06 -5.13 3.55
C GLY A 75 -7.82 -5.33 5.05
N CYS A 76 -8.77 -5.99 5.72
CA CYS A 76 -8.63 -6.29 7.14
C CYS A 76 -7.62 -7.42 7.40
N THR A 77 -6.93 -7.34 8.53
CA THR A 77 -6.17 -8.44 9.14
C THR A 77 -6.95 -9.10 10.28
N ASP A 78 -8.28 -8.96 10.30
CA ASP A 78 -9.11 -9.60 11.31
C ASP A 78 -9.23 -11.10 10.99
N PHE A 79 -8.63 -11.91 11.88
CA PHE A 79 -8.48 -13.38 11.87
C PHE A 79 -7.28 -13.95 11.11
N VAL A 80 -6.10 -13.89 11.74
CA VAL A 80 -5.12 -14.97 11.67
C VAL A 80 -4.89 -15.47 13.10
N HIS A 81 -5.70 -16.45 13.51
CA HIS A 81 -5.30 -17.39 14.56
C HIS A 81 -5.19 -18.75 13.90
#